data_AF-A0A847DJW0-F1
#
_entry.id   AF-A0A847DJW0-F1
#
_cell.length_a   1.000
_cell.length_b   1.000
_cell.length_c   1.000
_cell.angle_alpha   90.00
_cell.angle_beta   90.00
_cell.angle_gamma   90.00
#
_symmetry.space_group_name_H-M   'P 1'
#
loop_
_entity.id
_entity.type
_entity.pdbx_description
1 polymer ?
#
loop_
_entity_poly.entity_id
_entity_poly.type
_entity_poly.pdbx_seq_one_letter_code
_entity_poly.pdbx_strand_id
1 'polypeptide(L)'
;MRKSGIVFCFMAVCFLFQVAAFADDSSDKAISVFKDYRKLNSEMGAAFMSGDMEAQKEKGALLDAKKEEFETILKTLARDYCAAPKADLLKEYINTLISITDEYPTYVFAELFACDPDNVTKEILALPPDDQKKICEDLSYGFKNIAYKIEARPDHKKLVEKLDNLKKTVRAGK
;
A
#
# COMPACT_ATOMS: atom_id res chain seq x y z
N MET A 1 35.97 -12.75 -36.34
CA MET A 1 36.22 -12.23 -34.98
C MET A 1 34.90 -11.75 -34.38
N ARG A 2 34.41 -12.46 -33.36
CA ARG A 2 33.19 -12.15 -32.60
C ARG A 2 33.45 -10.93 -31.71
N LYS A 3 32.79 -9.79 -31.97
CA LYS A 3 32.82 -8.60 -31.10
C LYS A 3 31.42 -7.97 -30.85
N SER A 4 30.34 -8.72 -31.06
CA SER A 4 28.97 -8.21 -30.88
C SER A 4 28.32 -8.53 -29.52
N GLY A 5 28.97 -9.32 -28.66
CA GLY A 5 28.40 -9.77 -27.37
C GLY A 5 28.57 -8.80 -26.20
N ILE A 6 29.61 -7.95 -26.21
CA ILE A 6 29.95 -7.09 -25.05
C ILE A 6 29.10 -5.81 -25.01
N VAL A 7 28.73 -5.26 -26.18
CA VAL A 7 27.93 -4.02 -26.26
C VAL A 7 26.48 -4.23 -25.82
N PHE A 8 25.90 -5.39 -26.10
CA PHE A 8 24.53 -5.74 -25.69
C PHE A 8 24.39 -5.95 -24.18
N CYS A 9 25.44 -6.47 -23.53
CA CYS A 9 25.47 -6.67 -22.08
C CYS A 9 25.53 -5.34 -21.31
N PHE A 10 26.29 -4.35 -21.79
CA PHE A 10 26.40 -3.05 -21.11
C PHE A 10 25.13 -2.20 -21.21
N MET A 11 24.42 -2.21 -22.35
CA MET A 11 23.15 -1.48 -22.48
C MET A 11 22.05 -2.07 -21.59
N ALA A 12 21.94 -3.40 -21.51
CA ALA A 12 20.94 -4.05 -20.65
C ALA A 12 21.20 -3.76 -19.17
N VAL A 13 22.47 -3.78 -18.73
CA VAL A 13 22.86 -3.47 -17.35
C VAL A 13 22.55 -2.01 -17.02
N CYS A 14 22.90 -1.04 -17.87
CA CYS A 14 22.57 0.38 -17.63
C CYS A 14 21.05 0.63 -17.57
N PHE A 15 20.25 -0.07 -18.39
CA PHE A 15 18.79 0.07 -18.37
C PHE A 15 18.19 -0.51 -17.08
N LEU A 16 18.71 -1.64 -16.60
CA LEU A 16 18.29 -2.25 -15.33
C LEU A 16 18.65 -1.36 -14.12
N PHE A 17 19.82 -0.73 -14.12
CA PHE A 17 20.23 0.20 -13.05
C PHE A 17 19.38 1.47 -13.00
N GLN A 18 19.01 2.05 -14.15
CA GLN A 18 18.14 3.23 -14.19
C GLN A 18 16.75 2.91 -13.63
N VAL A 19 16.13 1.80 -14.06
CA VAL A 19 14.80 1.40 -13.58
C VAL A 19 14.81 1.12 -12.08
N ALA A 20 15.87 0.49 -11.55
CA ALA A 20 16.01 0.24 -10.12
C ALA A 20 16.14 1.54 -9.31
N ALA A 21 16.93 2.51 -9.76
CA ALA A 21 17.12 3.78 -9.07
C ALA A 21 15.83 4.64 -9.03
N PHE A 22 15.04 4.66 -10.11
CA PHE A 22 13.76 5.38 -10.12
C PHE A 22 12.69 4.72 -9.24
N ALA A 23 12.67 3.40 -9.15
CA ALA A 23 11.77 2.68 -8.23
C ALA A 23 12.16 2.91 -6.76
N ASP A 24 13.45 3.09 -6.48
CA ASP A 24 13.98 3.37 -5.15
C ASP A 24 13.45 4.70 -4.61
N ASP A 25 13.63 5.77 -5.40
CA ASP A 25 13.21 7.15 -5.10
C ASP A 25 11.68 7.29 -4.99
N SER A 26 10.93 6.60 -5.86
CA SER A 26 9.46 6.57 -5.79
C SER A 26 8.95 5.96 -4.50
N SER A 27 9.57 4.86 -4.06
CA SER A 27 9.17 4.18 -2.82
C SER A 27 9.50 5.01 -1.58
N ASP A 28 10.66 5.66 -1.55
CA ASP A 28 11.08 6.49 -0.42
C ASP A 28 10.19 7.73 -0.29
N LYS A 29 9.83 8.35 -1.42
CA LYS A 29 8.84 9.40 -1.46
C LYS A 29 7.48 8.92 -0.94
N ALA A 30 6.98 7.77 -1.41
CA ALA A 30 5.71 7.22 -0.96
C ALA A 30 5.71 6.95 0.57
N ILE A 31 6.78 6.37 1.10
CA ILE A 31 6.97 6.17 2.55
C ILE A 31 6.91 7.50 3.30
N SER A 32 7.60 8.53 2.82
CA SER A 32 7.57 9.86 3.45
C SER A 32 6.17 10.44 3.50
N VAL A 33 5.44 10.39 2.38
CA VAL A 33 4.07 10.91 2.27
C VAL A 33 3.10 10.16 3.19
N PHE A 34 3.21 8.84 3.26
CA PHE A 34 2.41 8.01 4.15
C PHE A 34 2.67 8.32 5.64
N LYS A 35 3.94 8.47 6.03
CA LYS A 35 4.30 8.88 7.40
C LYS A 35 3.72 10.23 7.77
N ASP A 36 3.86 11.22 6.90
CA ASP A 36 3.36 12.58 7.12
C ASP A 36 1.84 12.59 7.20
N TYR A 37 1.15 11.90 6.28
CA TYR A 37 -0.30 11.82 6.26
C TYR A 37 -0.86 11.14 7.52
N ARG A 38 -0.30 9.98 7.91
CA ARG A 38 -0.67 9.30 9.16
C ARG A 38 -0.45 10.19 10.38
N LYS A 39 0.69 10.87 10.45
CA LYS A 39 1.01 11.77 11.57
C LYS A 39 -0.02 12.89 11.67
N LEU A 40 -0.30 13.59 10.58
CA LEU A 40 -1.29 14.67 10.55
C LEU A 40 -2.69 14.17 10.89
N ASN A 41 -3.07 12.99 10.39
CA ASN A 41 -4.36 12.38 10.70
C ASN A 41 -4.47 12.03 12.20
N SER A 42 -3.40 11.51 12.80
CA SER A 42 -3.35 11.26 14.25
C SER A 42 -3.40 12.55 15.07
N GLU A 43 -2.71 13.61 14.64
CA GLU A 43 -2.73 14.92 15.31
C GLU A 43 -4.12 15.57 15.23
N MET A 44 -4.78 15.47 14.07
CA MET A 44 -6.14 15.94 13.86
C MET A 44 -7.16 15.17 14.72
N GLY A 45 -7.04 13.85 14.78
CA GLY A 45 -7.86 13.02 15.67
C GLY A 45 -7.66 13.35 17.15
N ALA A 46 -6.42 13.59 17.58
CA ALA A 46 -6.13 14.00 18.96
C ALA A 46 -6.74 15.37 19.29
N ALA A 47 -6.64 16.35 18.38
CA ALA A 47 -7.25 17.67 18.53
C ALA A 47 -8.79 17.60 18.56
N PHE A 48 -9.38 16.69 17.78
CA PHE A 48 -10.81 16.41 17.82
C PHE A 48 -11.24 15.89 19.19
N MET A 49 -10.53 14.88 19.71
CA MET A 49 -10.84 14.25 21.00
C MET A 49 -10.62 15.18 22.19
N SER A 50 -9.69 16.14 22.11
CA SER A 50 -9.44 17.13 23.17
C SER A 50 -10.38 18.33 23.14
N GLY A 51 -11.14 18.52 22.05
CA GLY A 51 -12.00 19.69 21.86
C GLY A 51 -11.24 21.00 21.52
N ASP A 52 -9.96 20.91 21.15
CA ASP A 52 -9.15 22.06 20.76
C ASP A 52 -9.50 22.52 19.33
N MET A 53 -10.41 23.49 19.22
CA MET A 53 -10.92 23.98 17.92
C MET A 53 -9.85 24.66 17.06
N GLU A 54 -8.88 25.35 17.66
CA GLU A 54 -7.80 26.00 16.90
C GLU A 54 -6.85 24.96 16.33
N ALA A 55 -6.45 23.97 17.14
CA ALA A 55 -5.65 22.85 16.66
C ALA A 55 -6.40 22.02 15.60
N GLN A 56 -7.71 21.78 15.77
CA GLN A 56 -8.51 21.10 14.75
C GLN A 56 -8.48 21.84 13.41
N LYS A 57 -8.64 23.16 13.43
CA LYS A 57 -8.61 23.99 12.23
C LYS A 57 -7.24 23.98 11.56
N GLU A 58 -6.17 24.15 12.34
CA GLU A 58 -4.79 24.12 11.83
C GLU A 58 -4.44 22.76 11.24
N LYS A 59 -4.65 21.67 11.99
CA LYS A 59 -4.30 20.31 11.58
C LYS A 59 -5.18 19.82 10.43
N GLY A 60 -6.46 20.16 10.43
CA GLY A 60 -7.36 19.89 9.31
C GLY A 60 -6.87 20.52 8.01
N ALA A 61 -6.52 21.81 8.03
CA ALA A 61 -6.00 22.49 6.84
C ALA A 61 -4.68 21.88 6.32
N LEU A 62 -3.78 21.46 7.23
CA LEU A 62 -2.55 20.78 6.86
C LEU A 62 -2.81 19.38 6.27
N LEU A 63 -3.74 18.63 6.85
CA LEU A 63 -4.14 17.31 6.36
C LEU A 63 -4.77 17.42 4.96
N ASP A 64 -5.65 18.40 4.75
CA ASP A 64 -6.27 18.68 3.46
C ASP A 64 -5.22 19.06 2.40
N ALA A 65 -4.26 19.93 2.74
CA ALA A 65 -3.17 20.30 1.85
C ALA A 65 -2.28 19.10 1.46
N LYS A 66 -2.16 18.11 2.37
CA LYS A 66 -1.39 16.87 2.11
C LYS A 66 -2.18 15.78 1.40
N LYS A 67 -3.51 15.91 1.32
CA LYS A 67 -4.38 14.92 0.67
C LYS A 67 -4.07 14.75 -0.81
N GLU A 68 -3.79 15.83 -1.54
CA GLU A 68 -3.47 15.76 -2.97
C GLU A 68 -2.20 14.94 -3.23
N GLU A 69 -1.17 15.14 -2.42
CA GLU A 69 0.09 14.40 -2.50
C GLU A 69 -0.12 12.92 -2.18
N PHE A 70 -0.88 12.63 -1.12
CA PHE A 70 -1.27 11.28 -0.73
C PHE A 70 -2.04 10.56 -1.85
N GLU A 71 -3.07 11.18 -2.41
CA GLU A 71 -3.86 10.62 -3.51
C GLU A 71 -3.03 10.41 -4.78
N THR A 72 -2.07 11.29 -5.04
CA THR A 72 -1.15 11.14 -6.18
C THR A 72 -0.28 9.90 -6.03
N ILE A 73 0.27 9.67 -4.84
CA ILE A 73 1.04 8.45 -4.55
C ILE A 73 0.16 7.21 -4.69
N LEU A 74 -1.07 7.22 -4.16
CA LEU A 74 -1.99 6.09 -4.26
C LEU A 74 -2.30 5.68 -5.71
N LYS A 75 -2.43 6.65 -6.63
CA LYS A 75 -2.71 6.39 -8.05
C LYS A 75 -1.62 5.58 -8.75
N THR A 76 -0.37 5.66 -8.30
CA THR A 76 0.75 4.92 -8.91
C THR A 76 1.28 3.79 -8.05
N LEU A 77 0.91 3.75 -6.76
CA LEU A 77 1.46 2.83 -5.78
C LEU A 77 1.41 1.37 -6.23
N ALA A 78 0.27 0.88 -6.68
CA ALA A 78 0.14 -0.51 -7.09
C ALA A 78 1.08 -0.85 -8.26
N ARG A 79 1.12 0.00 -9.29
CA ARG A 79 2.03 -0.20 -10.42
C ARG A 79 3.49 -0.24 -9.98
N ASP A 80 3.90 0.74 -9.17
CA ASP A 80 5.30 0.92 -8.79
C ASP A 80 5.74 -0.19 -7.83
N TYR A 81 4.92 -0.52 -6.83
CA TYR A 81 5.18 -1.63 -5.89
C TYR A 81 5.21 -2.98 -6.61
N CYS A 82 4.23 -3.28 -7.47
CA CYS A 82 4.18 -4.58 -8.13
C CYS A 82 5.35 -4.78 -9.11
N ALA A 83 5.96 -3.70 -9.60
CA ALA A 83 7.17 -3.76 -10.42
C ALA A 83 8.44 -3.99 -9.59
N ALA A 84 8.52 -3.41 -8.39
CA ALA A 84 9.65 -3.54 -7.46
C ALA A 84 9.16 -3.59 -6.00
N PRO A 85 8.73 -4.76 -5.50
CA PRO A 85 8.17 -4.89 -4.16
C PRO A 85 9.18 -4.48 -3.09
N LYS A 86 8.78 -3.57 -2.19
CA LYS A 86 9.57 -3.15 -1.03
C LYS A 86 8.80 -3.37 0.27
N ALA A 87 9.36 -4.19 1.16
CA ALA A 87 8.70 -4.53 2.43
C ALA A 87 8.37 -3.30 3.29
N ASP A 88 9.29 -2.34 3.38
CA ASP A 88 9.08 -1.12 4.19
C ASP A 88 7.95 -0.24 3.63
N LEU A 89 7.79 -0.18 2.31
CA LEU A 89 6.70 0.54 1.66
C LEU A 89 5.35 -0.12 1.96
N LEU A 90 5.27 -1.45 1.82
CA LEU A 90 4.05 -2.20 2.15
C LEU A 90 3.66 -2.02 3.62
N LYS A 91 4.63 -2.13 4.53
CA LYS A 91 4.41 -1.96 5.96
C LYS A 91 3.93 -0.54 6.29
N GLU A 92 4.56 0.48 5.72
CA GLU A 92 4.17 1.87 5.95
C GLU A 92 2.77 2.17 5.40
N TYR A 93 2.46 1.62 4.22
CA TYR A 93 1.13 1.72 3.61
C TYR A 93 0.05 1.07 4.48
N ILE A 94 0.26 -0.17 4.96
CA ILE A 94 -0.67 -0.86 5.87
C ILE A 94 -0.88 -0.06 7.16
N ASN A 95 0.19 0.43 7.78
CA ASN A 95 0.08 1.26 8.98
C ASN A 95 -0.71 2.55 8.74
N THR A 96 -0.59 3.12 7.54
CA THR A 96 -1.38 4.30 7.14
C THR A 96 -2.84 3.92 6.97
N LEU A 97 -3.14 2.80 6.32
CA LEU A 97 -4.50 2.26 6.17
C LEU A 97 -5.17 1.99 7.52
N ILE A 98 -4.44 1.50 8.53
CA ILE A 98 -4.96 1.33 9.89
C ILE A 98 -5.44 2.66 10.47
N SER A 99 -4.68 3.74 10.21
CA SER A 99 -4.94 5.05 10.82
C SER A 99 -6.04 5.86 10.15
N ILE A 100 -6.51 5.49 8.96
CA ILE A 100 -7.47 6.26 8.16
C ILE A 100 -8.77 5.48 7.92
N THR A 101 -9.80 6.20 7.47
CA THR A 101 -11.14 5.65 7.17
C THR A 101 -11.54 5.81 5.71
N ASP A 102 -10.62 6.26 4.84
CA ASP A 102 -10.92 6.49 3.42
C ASP A 102 -11.07 5.18 2.64
N GLU A 103 -12.04 5.15 1.72
CA GLU A 103 -12.33 3.96 0.91
C GLU A 103 -11.28 3.71 -0.18
N TYR A 104 -10.83 4.76 -0.89
CA TYR A 104 -9.95 4.62 -2.05
C TYR A 104 -8.64 3.85 -1.76
N PRO A 105 -7.95 4.09 -0.63
CA PRO A 105 -6.83 3.26 -0.20
C PRO A 105 -7.16 1.77 -0.18
N THR A 106 -8.34 1.34 0.29
CA THR A 106 -8.70 -0.10 0.31
C THR A 106 -8.68 -0.75 -1.08
N TYR A 107 -9.01 0.01 -2.13
CA TYR A 107 -8.96 -0.48 -3.52
C TYR A 107 -7.51 -0.71 -3.97
N VAL A 108 -6.62 0.24 -3.65
CA VAL A 108 -5.19 0.10 -3.91
C VAL A 108 -4.63 -1.09 -3.14
N PHE A 109 -5.05 -1.31 -1.90
CA PHE A 109 -4.58 -2.44 -1.09
C PHE A 109 -4.93 -3.78 -1.72
N ALA A 110 -6.14 -3.89 -2.28
CA ALA A 110 -6.55 -5.06 -3.01
C ALA A 110 -5.75 -5.28 -4.31
N GLU A 111 -5.33 -4.22 -5.00
CA GLU A 111 -4.42 -4.32 -6.15
C GLU A 111 -3.02 -4.81 -5.72
N LEU A 112 -2.50 -4.34 -4.58
CA LEU A 112 -1.25 -4.85 -4.00
C LEU A 112 -1.35 -6.33 -3.63
N PHE A 113 -2.44 -6.74 -2.97
CA PHE A 113 -2.69 -8.15 -2.66
C PHE A 113 -2.80 -9.01 -3.92
N ALA A 114 -3.40 -8.48 -4.99
CA ALA A 114 -3.51 -9.22 -6.25
C ALA A 114 -2.15 -9.48 -6.90
N CYS A 115 -1.14 -8.62 -6.73
CA CYS A 115 0.20 -8.85 -7.30
C CYS A 115 1.18 -9.54 -6.35
N ASP A 116 1.05 -9.34 -5.05
CA ASP A 116 1.95 -9.89 -4.03
C ASP A 116 1.18 -10.43 -2.80
N PRO A 117 0.35 -11.47 -3.00
CA PRO A 117 -0.57 -11.94 -1.96
C PRO A 117 0.16 -12.52 -0.75
N ASP A 118 1.37 -13.06 -0.94
CA ASP A 118 2.13 -13.73 0.12
C ASP A 118 2.74 -12.73 1.09
N ASN A 119 3.40 -11.67 0.60
CA ASN A 119 3.95 -10.65 1.48
C ASN A 119 2.84 -9.83 2.15
N VAL A 120 1.75 -9.52 1.43
CA VAL A 120 0.59 -8.84 2.04
C VAL A 120 0.00 -9.68 3.16
N THR A 121 -0.21 -10.98 2.95
CA THR A 121 -0.73 -11.88 4.00
C THR A 121 0.22 -11.91 5.21
N LYS A 122 1.53 -12.03 4.95
CA LYS A 122 2.54 -12.04 6.01
C LYS A 122 2.52 -10.75 6.84
N GLU A 123 2.48 -9.59 6.20
CA GLU A 123 2.47 -8.30 6.91
C GLU A 123 1.18 -8.12 7.71
N ILE A 124 0.02 -8.54 7.17
CA ILE A 124 -1.25 -8.53 7.93
C ILE A 124 -1.12 -9.39 9.18
N LEU A 125 -0.66 -10.64 9.06
CA LEU A 125 -0.55 -11.56 10.20
C LEU A 125 0.50 -11.14 11.25
N ALA A 126 1.41 -10.22 10.89
CA ALA A 126 2.37 -9.65 11.82
C ALA A 126 1.80 -8.50 12.68
N LEU A 127 0.61 -7.98 12.35
CA LEU A 127 -0.05 -6.92 13.10
C LEU A 127 -0.63 -7.41 14.44
N PRO A 128 -0.93 -6.51 15.39
CA PRO A 128 -1.77 -6.83 16.55
C PRO A 128 -3.14 -7.37 16.15
N PRO A 129 -3.77 -8.26 16.96
CA PRO A 129 -5.03 -8.93 16.57
C PRO A 129 -6.19 -8.01 16.17
N ASP A 130 -6.30 -6.82 16.73
CA ASP A 130 -7.38 -5.88 16.37
C ASP A 130 -7.09 -5.18 15.04
N ASP A 131 -5.84 -4.83 14.78
CA ASP A 131 -5.40 -4.29 13.49
C ASP A 131 -5.51 -5.34 12.38
N GLN A 132 -5.23 -6.62 12.69
CA GLN A 132 -5.45 -7.73 11.75
C GLN A 132 -6.89 -7.78 11.26
N LYS A 133 -7.87 -7.64 12.17
CA LYS A 133 -9.29 -7.68 11.83
C LYS A 133 -9.65 -6.52 10.93
N LYS A 134 -9.32 -5.28 11.34
CA LYS A 134 -9.60 -4.07 10.56
C LYS A 134 -9.02 -4.18 9.15
N ILE A 135 -7.73 -4.50 9.05
CA ILE A 135 -7.04 -4.52 7.75
C ILE A 135 -7.49 -5.69 6.88
N CYS A 136 -7.85 -6.82 7.47
CA CYS A 136 -8.43 -7.92 6.71
C CYS A 136 -9.84 -7.57 6.17
N GLU A 137 -10.64 -6.81 6.92
CA GLU A 137 -11.92 -6.29 6.47
C GLU A 137 -11.76 -5.26 5.34
N ASP A 138 -10.84 -4.30 5.50
CA ASP A 138 -10.49 -3.31 4.48
C ASP A 138 -10.03 -3.99 3.18
N LEU A 139 -9.14 -5.00 3.28
CA LEU A 139 -8.72 -5.80 2.14
C LEU A 139 -9.90 -6.51 1.48
N SER A 140 -10.76 -7.14 2.27
CA SER A 140 -11.92 -7.86 1.73
C SER A 140 -12.93 -6.91 1.08
N TYR A 141 -13.09 -5.70 1.58
CA TYR A 141 -13.93 -4.67 0.98
C TYR A 141 -13.33 -4.20 -0.35
N GLY A 142 -12.04 -3.88 -0.36
CA GLY A 142 -11.34 -3.45 -1.57
C GLY A 142 -11.37 -4.52 -2.68
N PHE A 143 -11.10 -5.77 -2.33
CA PHE A 143 -11.06 -6.90 -3.27
C PHE A 143 -12.40 -7.11 -3.98
N LYS A 144 -13.51 -6.91 -3.27
CA LYS A 144 -14.87 -6.95 -3.87
C LYS A 144 -15.10 -5.80 -4.84
N ASN A 145 -14.62 -4.61 -4.52
CA ASN A 145 -14.84 -3.40 -5.32
C ASN A 145 -13.97 -3.34 -6.58
N ILE A 146 -12.84 -4.06 -6.61
CA ILE A 146 -12.03 -4.22 -7.83
C ILE A 146 -12.26 -5.55 -8.54
N ALA A 147 -13.33 -6.28 -8.23
CA ALA A 147 -13.61 -7.61 -8.77
C ALA A 147 -13.56 -7.65 -10.31
N TYR A 148 -14.08 -6.62 -10.99
CA TYR A 148 -14.03 -6.53 -12.46
C TYR A 148 -12.60 -6.55 -13.03
N LYS A 149 -11.59 -6.08 -12.29
CA LYS A 149 -10.18 -6.18 -12.67
C LYS A 149 -9.58 -7.54 -12.34
N ILE A 150 -9.97 -8.11 -11.21
CA ILE A 150 -9.37 -9.36 -10.70
C ILE A 150 -9.95 -10.60 -11.41
N GLU A 151 -11.25 -10.64 -11.70
CA GLU A 151 -11.91 -11.78 -12.34
C GLU A 151 -11.34 -12.09 -13.72
N ALA A 152 -10.81 -11.09 -14.41
CA ALA A 152 -10.12 -11.25 -15.70
C ALA A 152 -8.74 -11.93 -15.57
N ARG A 153 -8.19 -12.08 -14.36
CA ARG A 153 -6.85 -12.62 -14.15
C ARG A 153 -6.85 -14.15 -14.14
N PRO A 154 -5.82 -14.81 -14.72
CA PRO A 154 -5.70 -16.27 -14.70
C PRO A 154 -5.61 -16.88 -13.29
N ASP A 155 -5.15 -16.11 -12.32
CA ASP A 155 -4.94 -16.53 -10.92
C ASP A 155 -6.10 -16.17 -9.97
N HIS A 156 -7.22 -15.64 -10.49
CA HIS A 156 -8.36 -15.16 -9.68
C HIS A 156 -8.81 -16.16 -8.60
N LYS A 157 -9.03 -17.43 -8.96
CA LYS A 157 -9.45 -18.47 -8.00
C LYS A 157 -8.47 -18.63 -6.85
N LYS A 158 -7.17 -18.60 -7.14
CA LYS A 158 -6.11 -18.71 -6.12
C LYS A 158 -6.10 -17.50 -5.19
N LEU A 159 -6.34 -16.30 -5.73
CA LEU A 159 -6.42 -15.07 -4.93
C LEU A 159 -7.63 -15.10 -3.97
N VAL A 160 -8.79 -15.56 -4.46
CA VAL A 160 -9.99 -15.75 -3.62
C VAL A 160 -9.72 -16.75 -2.50
N GLU A 161 -9.15 -17.92 -2.82
CA GLU A 161 -8.80 -18.94 -1.82
C GLU A 161 -7.82 -18.41 -0.77
N LYS A 162 -6.79 -17.65 -1.19
CA LYS A 162 -5.84 -17.02 -0.26
C LYS A 162 -6.53 -16.02 0.67
N LEU A 163 -7.39 -15.15 0.13
CA LEU A 163 -8.13 -14.17 0.93
C LEU A 163 -9.06 -14.86 1.94
N ASP A 164 -9.76 -15.92 1.54
CA ASP A 164 -10.64 -16.66 2.44
C ASP A 164 -9.87 -17.42 3.53
N ASN A 165 -8.69 -17.97 3.21
CA ASN A 165 -7.82 -18.59 4.20
C ASN A 165 -7.25 -17.57 5.19
N LEU A 166 -6.86 -16.38 4.72
CA LEU A 166 -6.44 -15.28 5.59
C LEU A 166 -7.57 -14.89 6.55
N LYS A 167 -8.80 -14.70 6.05
CA LYS A 167 -9.97 -14.37 6.87
C LYS A 167 -10.27 -15.44 7.93
N LYS A 168 -10.13 -16.71 7.59
CA LYS A 168 -10.29 -17.81 8.57
C LYS A 168 -9.20 -17.75 9.64
N THR A 169 -7.95 -17.49 9.26
CA THR A 169 -6.81 -17.40 10.17
C THR A 169 -7.00 -16.25 11.17
N VAL A 170 -7.32 -15.05 10.69
CA VAL A 170 -7.56 -13.87 11.52
C VAL A 170 -8.76 -14.08 12.47
N ARG A 171 -9.80 -14.79 12.04
CA ARG A 171 -10.95 -15.13 12.90
C ARG A 171 -10.63 -16.16 13.98
N ALA A 172 -9.73 -17.10 13.69
CA ALA A 172 -9.36 -18.18 14.61
C ALA A 172 -8.37 -17.75 15.69
N GLY A 173 -7.56 -16.71 15.45
CA GLY A 173 -6.62 -16.15 16.42
C GLY A 173 -7.25 -15.26 17.51
N LYS A 174 -8.51 -15.50 17.86
CA LYS A 174 -9.22 -14.83 18.97
C LYS A 174 -9.02 -15.56 20.29
#